data_AF-A0A0L9UV35-F1
#
_entry.id   AF-A0A0L9UV35-F1
#
_cell.length_a   1.000
_cell.length_b   1.000
_cell.length_c   1.000
_cell.angle_alpha   90.00
_cell.angle_beta   90.00
_cell.angle_gamma   90.00
#
_symmetry.space_group_name_H-M   'P 1'
#
loop_
_entity.id
_entity.type
_entity.pdbx_description
1 polymer ?
#
loop_
_entity_poly.entity_id
_entity_poly.type
_entity_poly.pdbx_seq_one_letter_code
_entity_poly.pdbx_strand_id
1 'polypeptide(L)'
;MKTVFVSFFTLLIVLVFTVTATKPSKGITCEQEKALARPCLEYLTKKTDAPSTSCCDGMKKIISSSPTKEEKQAACTCLREAGNRIPNLDKLRLNSLCKDCKIKLHNLMSNDLNCIM
;
A
#
# COMPACT_ATOMS: atom_id res chain seq x y z
N MET A 1 -12.76 17.13 39.35
CA MET A 1 -11.81 16.14 38.81
C MET A 1 -12.54 15.12 37.92
N LYS A 2 -12.96 15.51 36.71
CA LYS A 2 -13.70 14.62 35.79
C LYS A 2 -13.59 15.02 34.30
N THR A 3 -13.09 16.21 34.00
CA THR A 3 -13.03 16.77 32.64
C THR A 3 -11.62 16.79 32.02
N VAL A 4 -10.58 16.38 32.75
CA VAL A 4 -9.18 16.42 32.26
C VAL A 4 -8.78 15.14 31.52
N PHE A 5 -9.40 14.00 31.85
CA PHE A 5 -9.03 12.69 31.30
C PHE A 5 -9.53 12.48 29.86
N VAL A 6 -10.67 13.08 29.51
CA VAL A 6 -11.26 12.99 28.16
C VAL A 6 -10.49 13.84 27.15
N SER A 7 -9.86 14.92 27.59
CA SER A 7 -9.12 15.84 26.71
C SER A 7 -7.73 15.31 26.32
N PHE A 8 -7.10 14.45 27.13
CA PHE A 8 -5.82 13.83 26.80
C PHE A 8 -5.97 12.66 25.83
N PHE A 9 -7.04 11.88 25.96
CA PHE A 9 -7.30 10.74 25.06
C PHE A 9 -7.75 11.17 23.67
N THR A 10 -8.45 12.30 23.53
CA THR A 10 -8.82 12.84 22.21
C THR A 10 -7.64 13.50 21.50
N LEU A 11 -6.67 14.07 22.21
CA LEU A 11 -5.48 14.66 21.60
C LEU A 11 -4.49 13.60 21.06
N LEU A 12 -4.40 12.44 21.72
CA LEU A 12 -3.53 11.33 21.30
C LEU A 12 -4.00 10.66 20.00
N ILE A 13 -5.28 10.77 19.66
CA ILE A 13 -5.83 10.22 18.41
C ILE A 13 -5.51 11.12 17.21
N VAL A 14 -5.19 12.40 17.44
CA VAL A 14 -4.93 13.39 16.37
C VAL A 14 -3.46 13.46 15.97
N LEU A 15 -2.52 12.97 16.80
CA LEU A 15 -1.07 13.12 16.57
C LEU A 15 -0.35 11.84 16.10
N VAL A 16 -1.07 10.85 15.58
CA VAL A 16 -0.50 9.72 14.82
C VAL A 16 -0.91 9.81 13.35
N PHE A 17 -1.06 11.03 12.83
CA PHE A 17 -1.00 11.30 11.40
C PHE A 17 0.34 11.93 11.07
N THR A 18 1.44 11.22 11.35
CA THR A 18 2.68 11.38 10.58
C THR A 18 2.48 10.74 9.22
N VAL A 19 1.49 11.23 8.48
CA VAL A 19 1.41 11.03 7.04
C VAL A 19 2.49 11.92 6.50
N THR A 20 3.63 11.32 6.18
CA THR A 20 4.47 11.76 5.07
C THR A 20 3.51 11.92 3.88
N ALA A 21 2.98 13.13 3.73
CA ALA A 21 2.08 13.49 2.65
C ALA A 21 2.90 13.52 1.37
N THR A 22 3.17 12.33 0.83
CA THR A 22 3.38 12.18 -0.60
C THR A 22 2.13 12.80 -1.25
N LYS A 23 2.38 13.77 -2.14
CA LYS A 23 1.35 14.58 -2.80
C LYS A 23 0.15 13.69 -3.15
N PRO A 24 -1.09 14.12 -2.88
CA PRO A 24 -2.25 13.36 -3.33
C PRO A 24 -2.10 13.16 -4.84
N SER A 25 -1.82 11.92 -5.26
CA SER A 25 -2.09 11.52 -6.63
C SER A 25 -3.57 11.77 -6.85
N LYS A 26 -3.97 12.09 -8.08
CA LYS A 26 -5.35 12.48 -8.36
C LYS A 26 -6.35 11.31 -8.21
N GLY A 27 -5.94 10.18 -7.62
CA GLY A 27 -6.69 8.94 -7.53
C GLY A 27 -7.01 8.43 -6.12
N ILE A 28 -6.06 8.38 -5.17
CA ILE A 28 -6.24 7.79 -3.82
C ILE A 28 -5.12 8.24 -2.86
N THR A 29 -5.39 8.24 -1.55
CA THR A 29 -4.38 8.56 -0.52
C THR A 29 -3.52 7.35 -0.15
N CYS A 30 -2.34 7.59 0.42
CA CYS A 30 -1.45 6.53 0.90
C CYS A 30 -2.14 5.59 1.93
N GLU A 31 -3.00 6.12 2.79
CA GLU A 31 -3.78 5.29 3.73
C GLU A 31 -4.79 4.38 3.00
N GLN A 32 -5.39 4.88 1.92
CA GLN A 32 -6.28 4.07 1.07
C GLN A 32 -5.48 2.99 0.32
N GLU A 33 -4.29 3.29 -0.19
CA GLU A 33 -3.41 2.29 -0.83
C GLU A 33 -3.01 1.19 0.13
N LYS A 34 -2.60 1.54 1.35
CA LYS A 34 -2.30 0.58 2.42
C LYS A 34 -3.52 -0.31 2.71
N ALA A 35 -4.71 0.29 2.81
CA ALA A 35 -5.94 -0.46 3.05
C ALA A 35 -6.24 -1.44 1.91
N LEU A 36 -6.02 -1.03 0.65
CA LEU A 36 -6.19 -1.87 -0.53
C LEU A 36 -5.15 -3.00 -0.62
N ALA A 37 -3.92 -2.78 -0.14
CA ALA A 37 -2.84 -3.76 -0.13
C ALA A 37 -2.89 -4.71 1.09
N ARG A 38 -3.61 -4.36 2.16
CA ARG A 38 -3.72 -5.15 3.40
C ARG A 38 -4.11 -6.63 3.18
N PRO A 39 -5.04 -6.98 2.26
CA PRO A 39 -5.38 -8.38 2.01
C PRO A 39 -4.25 -9.21 1.39
N CYS A 40 -3.18 -8.57 0.89
CA CYS A 40 -2.02 -9.23 0.32
C CYS A 40 -1.05 -9.75 1.38
N LEU A 41 -1.15 -9.29 2.64
CA LEU A 41 -0.19 -9.61 3.68
C LEU A 41 -0.04 -11.10 3.93
N GLU A 42 -1.13 -11.86 3.92
CA GLU A 42 -1.10 -13.31 4.13
C GLU A 42 -0.29 -14.03 3.03
N TYR A 43 -0.41 -13.57 1.79
CA TYR A 43 0.40 -14.08 0.69
C TYR A 43 1.86 -13.61 0.81
N LEU A 44 2.07 -12.31 1.06
CA LEU A 44 3.41 -11.71 1.18
C LEU A 44 4.22 -12.24 2.36
N THR A 45 3.56 -12.77 3.40
CA THR A 45 4.21 -13.34 4.60
C THR A 45 4.23 -14.87 4.62
N LYS A 46 4.00 -15.50 3.46
CA LYS A 46 4.03 -16.98 3.31
C LYS A 46 2.96 -17.76 4.08
N LYS A 47 1.86 -17.12 4.47
CA LYS A 47 0.75 -17.80 5.13
C LYS A 47 -0.22 -18.47 4.16
N THR A 48 -0.31 -17.97 2.93
CA THR A 48 -1.14 -18.57 1.85
C THR A 48 -0.32 -18.76 0.59
N ASP A 49 -0.52 -19.83 -0.18
CA ASP A 49 0.29 -20.08 -1.39
C ASP A 49 -0.06 -19.20 -2.59
N ALA A 50 -1.24 -18.59 -2.59
CA ALA A 50 -1.71 -17.70 -3.63
C ALA A 50 -2.27 -16.39 -3.04
N PRO A 51 -2.25 -15.28 -3.80
CA PRO A 51 -2.92 -14.05 -3.42
C PRO A 51 -4.45 -14.24 -3.43
N SER A 52 -5.12 -13.63 -2.46
CA SER A 52 -6.58 -13.60 -2.41
C SER A 52 -7.16 -12.74 -3.54
N THR A 53 -8.41 -13.01 -3.93
CA THR A 53 -9.14 -12.15 -4.88
C THR A 53 -9.13 -10.69 -4.44
N SER A 54 -9.38 -10.43 -3.16
CA SER A 54 -9.34 -9.08 -2.57
C SER A 54 -7.97 -8.42 -2.68
N CYS A 55 -6.88 -9.19 -2.55
CA CYS A 55 -5.53 -8.66 -2.74
C CYS A 55 -5.32 -8.21 -4.18
N CYS A 56 -5.68 -9.07 -5.15
CA CYS A 56 -5.51 -8.76 -6.55
C CYS A 56 -6.39 -7.59 -7.01
N ASP A 57 -7.62 -7.48 -6.51
CA ASP A 57 -8.50 -6.36 -6.82
C ASP A 57 -8.03 -5.06 -6.18
N GLY A 58 -7.46 -5.12 -4.97
CA GLY A 58 -6.76 -4.00 -4.35
C GLY A 58 -5.61 -3.50 -5.21
N MET A 59 -4.74 -4.41 -5.67
CA MET A 59 -3.60 -4.06 -6.54
C MET A 59 -4.04 -3.48 -7.89
N LYS A 60 -5.10 -4.03 -8.52
CA LYS A 60 -5.66 -3.46 -9.75
C LYS A 60 -6.17 -2.03 -9.52
N LYS A 61 -6.84 -1.79 -8.38
CA LYS A 61 -7.37 -0.46 -8.05
C LYS A 61 -6.24 0.55 -7.86
N ILE A 62 -5.20 0.20 -7.11
CA ILE A 62 -4.00 1.05 -6.93
C ILE A 62 -3.42 1.40 -8.31
N ILE A 63 -3.18 0.41 -9.17
CA ILE A 63 -2.60 0.64 -10.49
C ILE A 63 -3.51 1.50 -11.38
N SER A 64 -4.83 1.30 -11.32
CA SER A 64 -5.79 2.13 -12.07
C SER A 64 -5.88 3.57 -11.57
N SER A 65 -5.59 3.80 -10.29
CA SER A 65 -5.59 5.12 -9.65
C SER A 65 -4.24 5.85 -9.78
N SER A 66 -3.24 5.22 -10.42
CA SER A 66 -1.93 5.81 -10.69
C SER A 66 -1.60 5.79 -12.20
N PRO A 67 -2.36 6.52 -13.05
CA PRO A 67 -2.12 6.55 -14.48
C PRO A 67 -0.78 7.21 -14.87
N THR A 68 -0.32 8.23 -14.15
CA THR A 68 0.95 8.91 -14.48
C THR A 68 2.16 8.34 -13.74
N LYS A 69 3.37 8.66 -14.23
CA LYS A 69 4.63 8.23 -13.61
C LYS A 69 4.79 8.78 -12.20
N GLU A 70 4.40 10.04 -11.99
CA GLU A 70 4.46 10.71 -10.68
C GLU A 70 3.54 10.01 -9.66
N GLU A 71 2.36 9.60 -10.10
CA GLU A 71 1.38 8.93 -9.25
C GLU A 71 1.81 7.50 -8.92
N LYS A 72 2.45 6.79 -9.87
CA LYS A 72 3.06 5.47 -9.63
C LYS A 72 4.19 5.58 -8.62
N GLN A 73 5.07 6.56 -8.77
CA GLN A 73 6.17 6.79 -7.82
C GLN A 73 5.64 7.11 -6.41
N ALA A 74 4.57 7.90 -6.30
CA ALA A 74 3.93 8.20 -5.02
C ALA A 74 3.33 6.94 -4.37
N ALA A 75 2.58 6.15 -5.13
CA ALA A 75 2.00 4.88 -4.69
C ALA A 75 3.05 3.91 -4.17
N CYS A 76 4.13 3.79 -4.93
CA CYS A 76 5.22 2.88 -4.60
C CYS A 76 6.00 3.31 -3.37
N THR A 77 6.19 4.61 -3.18
CA THR A 77 6.79 5.14 -1.94
C THR A 77 5.91 4.79 -0.74
N CYS A 78 4.59 4.96 -0.85
CA CYS A 78 3.66 4.61 0.21
C CYS A 78 3.68 3.11 0.55
N LEU A 79 3.58 2.25 -0.46
CA LEU A 79 3.57 0.80 -0.28
C LEU A 79 4.90 0.28 0.27
N ARG A 80 6.03 0.87 -0.15
CA ARG A 80 7.35 0.54 0.39
C ARG A 80 7.47 0.89 1.87
N GLU A 81 7.05 2.07 2.27
CA GLU A 81 7.04 2.47 3.68
C GLU A 81 6.16 1.55 4.53
N ALA A 82 5.02 1.11 3.98
CA ALA A 82 4.16 0.12 4.63
C ALA A 82 4.83 -1.25 4.71
N GLY A 83 5.42 -1.71 3.60
CA GLY A 83 6.17 -2.96 3.46
C GLY A 83 7.30 -3.09 4.49
N ASN A 84 8.08 -2.02 4.67
CA ASN A 84 9.20 -1.98 5.60
C ASN A 84 8.78 -2.16 7.08
N ARG A 85 7.51 -1.93 7.41
CA ARG A 85 6.97 -2.11 8.77
C ARG A 85 6.44 -3.52 9.01
N ILE A 86 6.37 -4.36 7.98
CA ILE A 86 5.82 -5.72 8.07
C ILE A 86 6.97 -6.71 8.31
N PRO A 87 6.99 -7.39 9.47
CA PRO A 87 7.97 -8.44 9.70
C PRO A 87 7.70 -9.64 8.78
N ASN A 88 8.77 -10.32 8.36
CA ASN A 88 8.71 -11.53 7.53
C ASN A 88 8.07 -11.34 6.14
N LEU A 89 8.14 -10.12 5.60
CA LEU A 89 7.75 -9.87 4.21
C LEU A 89 8.69 -10.60 3.25
N ASP A 90 8.14 -11.45 2.38
CA ASP A 90 8.91 -12.15 1.36
C ASP A 90 9.02 -11.34 0.07
N LYS A 91 10.25 -10.96 -0.26
CA LYS A 91 10.55 -10.16 -1.46
C LYS A 91 10.25 -10.90 -2.76
N LEU A 92 10.41 -12.23 -2.80
CA LEU A 92 10.14 -12.99 -4.03
C LEU A 92 8.63 -13.02 -4.35
N ARG A 93 7.79 -13.11 -3.32
CA ARG A 93 6.34 -13.04 -3.45
C ARG A 93 5.85 -11.64 -3.75
N LEU A 94 6.48 -10.61 -3.15
CA LEU A 94 6.22 -9.22 -3.56
C LEU A 94 6.50 -9.04 -5.06
N ASN A 95 7.62 -9.57 -5.52
CA ASN A 95 8.03 -9.51 -6.93
C ASN A 95 7.11 -10.29 -7.88
N SER A 96 6.54 -11.37 -7.40
CA SER A 96 5.65 -12.22 -8.19
C SER A 96 4.18 -11.76 -8.13
N LEU A 97 3.82 -10.86 -7.20
CA LEU A 97 2.44 -10.51 -6.90
C LEU A 97 1.64 -10.05 -8.13
N CYS A 98 2.20 -9.14 -8.94
CA CYS A 98 1.52 -8.67 -10.14
C CYS A 98 1.31 -9.77 -11.18
N LYS A 99 2.29 -10.68 -11.31
CA LYS A 99 2.22 -11.84 -12.19
C LYS A 99 1.15 -12.82 -11.71
N ASP A 100 1.14 -13.11 -10.42
CA ASP A 100 0.20 -14.06 -9.79
C ASP A 100 -1.24 -13.52 -9.81
N CYS A 101 -1.40 -12.20 -9.66
CA CYS A 101 -2.67 -11.51 -9.85
C CYS A 101 -3.06 -11.27 -11.32
N LYS A 102 -2.24 -11.72 -12.27
CA LYS A 102 -2.47 -11.60 -13.73
C LYS A 102 -2.76 -10.17 -14.18
N ILE A 103 -2.11 -9.19 -13.54
CA ILE A 103 -2.30 -7.77 -13.85
C ILE A 103 -1.51 -7.43 -15.11
N LYS A 104 -2.22 -6.99 -16.17
CA LYS A 104 -1.59 -6.57 -17.42
C LYS A 104 -0.88 -5.23 -17.22
N LEU A 105 0.45 -5.30 -17.12
CA LEU A 105 1.33 -4.16 -16.88
C LEU A 105 1.61 -3.36 -18.18
N HIS A 106 0.57 -3.06 -18.97
CA HIS A 106 0.73 -2.57 -20.35
C HIS A 106 1.28 -1.14 -20.45
N ASN A 107 1.26 -0.36 -19.35
CA ASN A 107 1.61 1.07 -19.34
C ASN A 107 2.69 1.44 -18.30
N LEU A 108 3.44 0.48 -17.77
CA LEU A 108 4.54 0.74 -16.83
C LEU A 108 5.84 0.63 -17.60
N MET A 109 6.50 1.76 -17.83
CA MET A 109 7.84 1.79 -18.41
C MET A 109 8.73 0.90 -17.54
N SER A 110 9.69 0.21 -18.14
CA SER A 110 10.49 -0.87 -17.51
C SER A 110 11.16 -0.53 -16.15
N ASN A 111 11.19 0.76 -15.77
CA ASN A 111 11.74 1.26 -14.51
C ASN A 111 10.70 1.41 -13.37
N ASP A 112 9.39 1.38 -13.66
CA ASP A 112 8.34 1.40 -12.64
C ASP A 112 8.15 0.02 -11.95
N LEU A 113 8.63 -1.06 -12.57
CA LEU A 113 8.67 -2.40 -11.99
C LEU A 113 9.47 -2.45 -10.68
N ASN A 114 10.49 -1.58 -10.54
CA ASN A 114 11.33 -1.45 -9.33
C ASN A 114 10.66 -0.69 -8.18
N CYS A 115 9.47 -0.16 -8.41
CA CYS A 115 8.71 0.57 -7.40
C CYS A 115 7.50 -0.26 -6.93
N ILE A 116 6.99 -1.15 -7.79
CA ILE A 116 6.01 -2.20 -7.43
C ILE A 116 6.69 -3.43 -6.77
N MET A 117 8.03 -3.43 -6.69
CA MET A 117 8.87 -4.44 -6.05
C MET A 117 9.86 -3.84 -5.06
#